data_AF-A0A8T5H5L3-F1
#
_entry.id   AF-A0A8T5H5L3-F1
#
_cell.length_a   1.000
_cell.length_b   1.000
_cell.length_c   1.000
_cell.angle_alpha   90.00
_cell.angle_beta   90.00
_cell.angle_gamma   90.00
#
_symmetry.space_group_name_H-M   'P 1'
#
loop_
_entity.id
_entity.type
_entity.pdbx_description
1 polymer ?
#
loop_
_entity_poly.entity_id
_entity_poly.type
_entity_poly.pdbx_seq_one_letter_code
_entity_poly.pdbx_strand_id
1 'polypeptide(L)'
;MAKRSKLKVRKGKKKWFPVKAPGIYNKALPEITAYEPAELVGRTVLISMKELTGSSKDSNINAKFEIVKVQGDTAITEAIGLFVQDAQISRVSKRARTRITFVFYANDKDGKKIKFKILLASKNLLSGLVQNEIRLLSESIIEKMVKKMTAENIFTIDTSKKVSTELKKQTKPIYPLNDAIIWKASIVQ
;
A
#
# COMPACT_ATOMS: atom_id res chain seq x y z
N MET A 1 -4.21 21.45 39.84
CA MET A 1 -4.23 22.23 38.58
C MET A 1 -3.19 21.68 37.63
N ALA A 2 -3.58 21.20 36.44
CA ALA A 2 -2.61 20.73 35.44
C ALA A 2 -1.74 21.90 34.95
N LYS A 3 -0.42 21.79 35.07
CA LYS A 3 0.54 22.78 34.51
C LYS A 3 0.31 22.87 33.00
N ARG A 4 -0.29 23.98 32.55
CA ARG A 4 -0.47 24.29 31.13
C ARG A 4 0.92 24.46 30.52
N SER A 5 1.36 23.51 29.68
CA SER A 5 2.65 23.60 29.00
C SER A 5 2.68 24.89 28.16
N LYS A 6 3.66 25.76 28.37
CA LYS A 6 3.81 26.99 27.56
C LYS A 6 3.88 26.58 26.08
N LEU A 7 3.00 27.13 25.26
CA LEU A 7 3.04 26.94 23.80
C LEU A 7 4.40 27.43 23.30
N LYS A 8 5.16 26.56 22.65
CA LYS A 8 6.45 26.92 22.04
C LYS A 8 6.17 27.96 20.95
N VAL A 9 6.56 29.21 21.19
CA VAL A 9 6.44 30.29 20.21
C VAL A 9 7.34 29.95 19.03
N ARG A 10 6.74 29.53 17.92
CA ARG A 10 7.46 29.19 16.69
C ARG A 10 7.80 30.49 15.97
N LYS A 11 9.09 30.77 15.83
CA LYS A 11 9.59 31.96 15.11
C LYS A 11 9.73 31.63 13.63
N GLY A 12 9.20 32.48 12.74
CA GLY A 12 9.33 32.37 11.29
C GLY A 12 8.02 32.17 10.52
N LYS A 13 8.08 32.30 9.20
CA LYS A 13 6.96 32.02 8.27
C LYS A 13 7.09 30.60 7.74
N LYS A 14 5.97 29.91 7.52
CA LYS A 14 5.97 28.59 6.85
C LYS A 14 6.40 28.76 5.39
N LYS A 15 7.23 27.86 4.91
CA LYS A 15 7.61 27.74 3.50
C LYS A 15 7.03 26.47 2.91
N TRP A 16 6.75 26.49 1.61
CA TRP A 16 6.36 25.33 0.84
C TRP A 16 7.61 24.63 0.33
N PHE A 17 7.69 23.32 0.53
CA PHE A 17 8.81 22.50 0.10
C PHE A 17 8.33 21.47 -0.93
N PRO A 18 8.97 21.38 -2.10
CA PRO A 18 8.66 20.36 -3.09
C PRO A 18 9.06 18.98 -2.59
N VAL A 19 8.17 18.01 -2.79
CA VAL A 19 8.38 16.62 -2.42
C VAL A 19 8.54 15.79 -3.68
N LYS A 20 9.67 15.09 -3.79
CA LYS A 20 9.97 14.21 -4.91
C LYS A 20 9.60 12.77 -4.55
N ALA A 21 8.87 12.13 -5.46
CA ALA A 21 8.55 10.71 -5.33
C ALA A 21 9.81 9.84 -5.52
N PRO A 22 9.79 8.58 -5.03
CA PRO A 22 10.86 7.62 -5.33
C PRO A 22 11.03 7.46 -6.86
N GLY A 23 12.23 7.12 -7.33
CA GLY A 23 12.57 7.10 -8.77
C GLY A 23 11.65 6.27 -9.67
N ILE A 24 10.92 5.30 -9.11
CA ILE A 24 9.89 4.52 -9.81
C ILE A 24 8.71 5.39 -10.28
N TYR A 25 8.38 6.44 -9.54
CA TYR A 25 7.32 7.37 -9.85
C TYR A 25 7.95 8.65 -10.40
N ASN A 26 7.92 8.85 -11.71
CA ASN A 26 8.52 10.01 -12.38
C ASN A 26 7.68 11.29 -12.23
N LYS A 27 7.05 11.52 -11.07
CA LYS A 27 6.21 12.70 -10.80
C LYS A 27 6.55 13.34 -9.47
N ALA A 28 6.41 14.66 -9.43
CA ALA A 28 6.46 15.42 -8.19
C ALA A 28 5.19 15.13 -7.36
N LEU A 29 5.37 15.02 -6.05
CA LEU A 29 4.29 14.92 -5.08
C LEU A 29 3.84 16.33 -4.65
N PRO A 30 2.67 16.47 -4.00
CA PRO A 30 2.22 17.74 -3.45
C PRO A 30 3.25 18.35 -2.50
N GLU A 31 3.34 19.67 -2.53
CA GLU A 31 4.22 20.44 -1.66
C GLU A 31 3.75 20.37 -0.20
N ILE A 32 4.71 20.39 0.74
CA ILE A 32 4.43 20.35 2.17
C ILE A 32 4.89 21.64 2.81
N THR A 33 4.08 22.16 3.74
CA THR A 33 4.47 23.31 4.54
C THR A 33 5.27 22.91 5.79
N ALA A 34 6.43 23.54 5.98
CA ALA A 34 7.22 23.43 7.19
C ALA A 34 7.89 24.77 7.53
N TYR A 35 8.39 24.91 8.75
CA TYR A 35 9.21 26.07 9.12
C TYR A 35 10.66 25.86 8.72
N GLU A 36 11.18 24.66 8.97
CA GLU A 36 12.53 24.24 8.65
C GLU A 36 12.51 22.94 7.84
N PRO A 37 13.47 22.74 6.91
CA PRO A 37 13.58 21.50 6.13
C PRO A 37 13.69 20.25 7.02
N ALA A 38 14.36 20.36 8.18
CA ALA A 38 14.53 19.25 9.12
C ALA A 38 13.21 18.72 9.70
N GLU A 39 12.16 19.56 9.79
CA GLU A 39 10.85 19.15 10.30
C GLU A 39 10.05 18.29 9.31
N LEU A 40 10.52 18.15 8.06
CA LEU A 40 9.87 17.34 7.03
C LEU A 40 10.21 15.86 7.18
N VAL A 41 11.39 15.52 7.69
CA VAL A 41 11.84 14.13 7.85
C VAL A 41 10.90 13.37 8.78
N GLY A 42 10.51 12.17 8.38
CA GLY A 42 9.55 11.32 9.10
C GLY A 42 8.07 11.69 8.89
N ARG A 43 7.76 12.74 8.10
CA ARG A 43 6.37 12.98 7.70
C ARG A 43 5.96 11.97 6.65
N THR A 44 4.71 11.53 6.77
CA THR A 44 4.09 10.67 5.77
C THR A 44 3.20 11.49 4.83
N VAL A 45 3.28 11.21 3.54
CA VAL A 45 2.37 11.71 2.51
C VAL A 45 1.51 10.57 1.98
N LEU A 46 0.22 10.84 1.83
CA LEU A 46 -0.77 9.89 1.34
C LEU A 46 -1.35 10.44 0.04
N ILE A 47 -1.21 9.68 -1.04
CA ILE A 47 -1.50 10.16 -2.40
C ILE A 47 -2.27 9.09 -3.15
N SER A 48 -3.23 9.52 -3.98
CA SER A 48 -3.93 8.59 -4.87
C SER A 48 -3.02 8.17 -6.01
N MET A 49 -3.02 6.87 -6.34
CA MET A 49 -2.28 6.34 -7.47
C MET A 49 -2.67 6.99 -8.81
N LYS A 50 -3.90 7.55 -8.91
CA LYS A 50 -4.34 8.33 -10.07
C LYS A 50 -3.42 9.52 -10.36
N GLU A 51 -2.93 10.20 -9.32
CA GLU A 51 -2.05 11.36 -9.50
C GLU A 51 -0.69 10.92 -10.04
N LEU A 52 -0.20 9.75 -9.60
CA LEU A 52 1.08 9.18 -10.03
C LEU A 52 1.03 8.66 -11.46
N THR A 53 0.03 7.86 -11.83
CA THR A 53 -0.05 7.26 -13.18
C THR A 53 -0.83 8.07 -14.20
N GLY A 54 -1.68 9.01 -13.77
CA GLY A 54 -2.60 9.73 -14.65
C GLY A 54 -3.81 8.90 -15.10
N SER A 55 -3.95 7.66 -14.63
CA SER A 55 -5.08 6.79 -15.00
C SER A 55 -6.23 6.88 -14.00
N SER A 56 -7.43 7.21 -14.47
CA SER A 56 -8.64 7.29 -13.63
C SER A 56 -9.06 5.94 -13.01
N LYS A 57 -8.67 4.82 -13.62
CA LYS A 57 -9.01 3.46 -13.14
C LYS A 57 -8.34 3.13 -11.81
N ASP A 58 -7.19 3.74 -11.54
CA ASP A 58 -6.37 3.43 -10.37
C ASP A 58 -6.67 4.36 -9.18
N SER A 59 -7.71 5.19 -9.28
CA SER A 59 -8.15 6.13 -8.23
C SER A 59 -8.49 5.46 -6.89
N ASN A 60 -8.90 4.20 -6.92
CA ASN A 60 -9.26 3.43 -5.73
C ASN A 60 -8.05 2.96 -4.90
N ILE A 61 -6.83 3.13 -5.43
CA ILE A 61 -5.59 2.73 -4.76
C ILE A 61 -4.85 3.99 -4.33
N ASN A 62 -4.37 3.99 -3.10
CA ASN A 62 -3.58 5.07 -2.54
C ASN A 62 -2.22 4.51 -2.09
N ALA A 63 -1.17 5.30 -2.28
CA ALA A 63 0.18 5.01 -1.84
C ALA A 63 0.53 5.85 -0.61
N LYS A 64 1.38 5.29 0.26
CA LYS A 64 1.90 5.92 1.47
C LYS A 64 3.41 6.09 1.32
N PHE A 65 3.87 7.34 1.37
CA PHE A 65 5.28 7.72 1.24
C PHE A 65 5.81 8.31 2.55
N GLU A 66 7.05 8.00 2.93
CA GLU A 66 7.77 8.68 4.02
C GLU A 66 8.82 9.60 3.45
N ILE A 67 9.02 10.76 4.07
CA ILE A 67 10.18 11.61 3.77
C ILE A 67 11.37 11.11 4.58
N VAL A 68 12.39 10.58 3.88
CA VAL A 68 13.59 10.02 4.51
C VAL A 68 14.71 11.06 4.57
N LYS A 69 14.85 11.88 3.52
CA LYS A 69 15.95 12.86 3.42
C LYS A 69 15.46 14.14 2.79
N VAL A 70 16.09 15.25 3.16
CA VAL A 70 15.91 16.54 2.48
C VAL A 70 17.25 16.96 1.89
N GLN A 71 17.25 17.36 0.61
CA GLN A 71 18.42 17.86 -0.10
C GLN A 71 18.14 19.32 -0.49
N GLY A 72 18.79 20.26 0.19
CA GLY A 72 18.45 21.68 0.08
C GLY A 72 17.02 21.93 0.53
N ASP A 73 16.16 22.30 -0.42
CA ASP A 73 14.72 22.50 -0.20
C ASP A 73 13.85 21.35 -0.72
N THR A 74 14.44 20.34 -1.37
CA THR A 74 13.68 19.21 -1.94
C THR A 74 13.65 18.02 -0.98
N ALA A 75 12.45 17.58 -0.61
CA ALA A 75 12.25 16.38 0.19
C ALA A 75 12.23 15.12 -0.70
N ILE A 76 13.02 14.11 -0.35
CA ILE A 76 13.09 12.80 -1.01
C ILE A 76 12.30 11.81 -0.17
N THR A 77 11.44 11.06 -0.85
CA THR A 77 10.57 10.07 -0.21
C THR A 77 10.91 8.63 -0.57
N GLU A 78 10.51 7.72 0.32
CA GLU A 78 10.48 6.28 0.09
C GLU A 78 9.03 5.75 0.20
N ALA A 79 8.70 4.70 -0.54
CA ALA A 79 7.38 4.06 -0.47
C ALA A 79 7.29 3.11 0.72
N ILE A 80 6.41 3.41 1.68
CA ILE A 80 6.19 2.59 2.88
C ILE A 80 5.08 1.56 2.66
N GLY A 81 4.09 1.90 1.83
CA GLY A 81 2.91 1.07 1.72
C GLY A 81 1.91 1.47 0.66
N LEU A 82 0.96 0.56 0.45
CA LEU A 82 -0.16 0.68 -0.48
C LEU A 82 -1.44 0.29 0.24
N PHE A 83 -2.52 1.01 -0.01
CA PHE A 83 -3.84 0.66 0.51
C PHE A 83 -4.94 0.94 -0.50
N VAL A 84 -5.96 0.09 -0.49
CA VAL A 84 -7.16 0.22 -1.30
C VAL A 84 -8.24 0.91 -0.48
N GLN A 85 -8.98 1.81 -1.12
CA GLN A 85 -10.10 2.52 -0.50
C GLN A 85 -11.24 1.56 -0.12
N ASP A 86 -11.88 1.82 1.01
CA ASP A 86 -12.95 0.97 1.55
C ASP A 86 -14.16 0.85 0.61
N ALA A 87 -14.42 1.87 -0.23
CA ALA A 87 -15.47 1.84 -1.24
C ALA A 87 -15.27 0.71 -2.28
N GLN A 88 -14.03 0.39 -2.63
CA GLN A 88 -13.74 -0.73 -3.54
C GLN A 88 -13.89 -2.08 -2.83
N ILE A 89 -13.53 -2.14 -1.54
CA ILE A 89 -13.64 -3.35 -0.74
C ILE A 89 -15.10 -3.72 -0.48
N SER A 90 -15.93 -2.73 -0.13
CA SER A 90 -17.37 -2.93 0.06
C SER A 90 -18.07 -3.35 -1.23
N ARG A 91 -17.65 -2.80 -2.39
CA ARG A 91 -18.17 -3.20 -3.71
C ARG A 91 -17.93 -4.68 -4.03
N VAL A 92 -16.78 -5.21 -3.60
CA VAL A 92 -16.37 -6.60 -3.85
C VAL A 92 -17.04 -7.55 -2.86
N SER A 93 -17.19 -7.12 -1.60
CA SER A 93 -17.81 -7.89 -0.52
C SER A 93 -19.34 -7.86 -0.58
N LYS A 94 -19.94 -8.65 -1.49
CA LYS A 94 -21.40 -8.76 -1.62
C LYS A 94 -21.99 -9.91 -0.79
N ARG A 95 -23.32 -9.84 -0.54
CA ARG A 95 -24.10 -10.94 0.07
C ARG A 95 -24.07 -12.20 -0.81
N ALA A 96 -24.27 -13.36 -0.18
CA ALA A 96 -24.23 -14.69 -0.81
C ALA A 96 -22.89 -15.06 -1.49
N ARG A 97 -21.81 -14.38 -1.11
CA ARG A 97 -20.45 -14.68 -1.55
C ARG A 97 -19.56 -14.87 -0.34
N THR A 98 -18.57 -15.75 -0.47
CA THR A 98 -17.57 -15.91 0.57
C THR A 98 -16.47 -14.87 0.39
N ARG A 99 -16.20 -14.14 1.47
CA ARG A 99 -15.06 -13.23 1.59
C ARG A 99 -13.97 -13.92 2.41
N ILE A 100 -12.84 -14.22 1.78
CA ILE A 100 -11.66 -14.77 2.44
C ILE A 100 -10.69 -13.62 2.69
N THR A 101 -10.46 -13.29 3.96
CA THR A 101 -9.50 -12.26 4.37
C THR A 101 -8.45 -12.86 5.27
N PHE A 102 -7.18 -12.59 4.96
CA PHE A 102 -6.07 -13.06 5.76
C PHE A 102 -4.95 -12.02 5.77
N VAL A 103 -4.11 -12.14 6.79
CA VAL A 103 -2.96 -11.26 7.02
C VAL A 103 -1.76 -12.15 7.23
N PHE A 104 -0.67 -11.85 6.54
CA PHE A 104 0.59 -12.58 6.68
C PHE A 104 1.76 -11.62 6.44
N TYR A 105 2.96 -12.09 6.77
CA TYR A 105 4.20 -11.34 6.65
C TYR A 105 5.08 -12.03 5.63
N ALA A 106 5.66 -11.27 4.71
CA ALA A 106 6.62 -11.78 3.74
C ALA A 106 7.88 -10.92 3.76
N ASN A 107 9.02 -11.56 3.56
CA ASN A 107 10.31 -10.88 3.42
C ASN A 107 10.59 -10.62 1.95
N ASP A 108 10.90 -9.37 1.66
CA ASP A 108 11.38 -8.94 0.36
C ASP A 108 12.83 -9.41 0.11
N LYS A 109 13.34 -9.24 -1.12
CA LYS A 109 14.73 -9.59 -1.46
C LYS A 109 15.76 -8.92 -0.55
N ASP A 110 15.49 -7.68 -0.12
CA ASP A 110 16.38 -6.92 0.76
C ASP A 110 16.19 -7.24 2.26
N GLY A 111 15.38 -8.26 2.58
CA GLY A 111 15.11 -8.66 3.96
C GLY A 111 14.12 -7.75 4.71
N LYS A 112 13.53 -6.76 4.04
CA LYS A 112 12.47 -5.92 4.62
C LYS A 112 11.22 -6.77 4.86
N LYS A 113 10.69 -6.72 6.09
CA LYS A 113 9.43 -7.40 6.47
C LYS A 113 8.24 -6.58 5.99
N ILE A 114 7.39 -7.17 5.16
CA ILE A 114 6.18 -6.53 4.63
C ILE A 114 4.95 -7.26 5.15
N LYS A 115 4.03 -6.51 5.74
CA LYS A 115 2.72 -7.02 6.17
C LYS A 115 1.73 -6.86 5.03
N PHE A 116 1.14 -7.98 4.60
CA PHE A 116 0.08 -8.00 3.61
C PHE A 116 -1.25 -8.33 4.25
N LYS A 117 -2.29 -7.56 3.90
CA LYS A 117 -3.69 -7.89 4.14
C LYS A 117 -4.35 -8.08 2.78
N ILE A 118 -4.92 -9.25 2.57
CA ILE A 118 -5.47 -9.65 1.27
C ILE A 118 -6.94 -9.99 1.42
N LEU A 119 -7.68 -9.67 0.37
CA LEU A 119 -9.09 -9.99 0.23
C LEU A 119 -9.28 -10.79 -1.06
N LEU A 120 -9.84 -11.97 -0.91
CA LEU A 120 -10.31 -12.80 -2.01
C LEU A 120 -11.82 -12.90 -1.92
N ALA A 121 -12.50 -12.73 -3.05
CA ALA A 121 -13.95 -12.88 -3.15
C ALA A 121 -14.29 -13.98 -4.14
N SER A 122 -15.06 -14.96 -3.68
CA SER A 122 -15.61 -16.03 -4.51
C SER A 122 -16.89 -15.58 -5.22
N LYS A 123 -17.36 -16.41 -6.17
CA LYS A 123 -18.66 -16.20 -6.82
C LYS A 123 -19.82 -16.64 -5.92
N ASN A 124 -19.69 -17.78 -5.24
CA ASN A 124 -20.71 -18.38 -4.38
C ASN A 124 -20.19 -18.61 -2.95
N LEU A 125 -21.05 -19.09 -2.06
CA LEU A 125 -20.64 -19.59 -0.76
C LEU A 125 -19.73 -20.82 -0.91
N LEU A 126 -18.63 -20.82 -0.16
CA LEU A 126 -17.63 -21.88 -0.12
C LEU A 126 -17.61 -22.55 1.25
N SER A 127 -17.31 -23.85 1.29
CA SER A 127 -17.06 -24.57 2.54
C SER A 127 -15.77 -24.09 3.20
N GLY A 128 -15.67 -24.24 4.53
CA GLY A 128 -14.49 -23.79 5.29
C GLY A 128 -13.18 -24.44 4.84
N LEU A 129 -13.22 -25.70 4.40
CA LEU A 129 -12.06 -26.43 3.90
C LEU A 129 -11.49 -25.79 2.63
N VAL A 130 -12.34 -25.52 1.64
CA VAL A 130 -11.94 -24.88 0.38
C VAL A 130 -11.41 -23.46 0.63
N GLN A 131 -12.00 -22.73 1.58
CA GLN A 131 -11.50 -21.41 1.96
C GLN A 131 -10.07 -21.47 2.52
N ASN A 132 -9.79 -22.45 3.38
CA ASN A 132 -8.46 -22.61 3.96
C ASN A 132 -7.42 -23.06 2.92
N GLU A 133 -7.80 -23.94 2.00
CA GLU A 133 -6.95 -24.39 0.90
C GLU A 133 -6.55 -23.22 -0.02
N ILE A 134 -7.52 -22.40 -0.44
CA ILE A 134 -7.28 -21.20 -1.24
C ILE A 134 -6.39 -20.20 -0.49
N ARG A 135 -6.57 -20.06 0.83
CA ARG A 135 -5.75 -19.17 1.67
C ARG A 135 -4.28 -19.60 1.65
N LEU A 136 -4.00 -20.87 1.95
CA LEU A 136 -2.64 -21.42 2.00
C LEU A 136 -1.95 -21.33 0.62
N LEU A 137 -2.68 -21.66 -0.44
CA LEU A 137 -2.16 -21.54 -1.81
C LEU A 137 -1.80 -20.08 -2.13
N SER A 138 -2.70 -19.15 -1.83
CA SER A 138 -2.50 -17.72 -2.11
C SER A 138 -1.29 -17.16 -1.37
N GLU A 139 -1.15 -17.49 -0.08
CA GLU A 139 -0.01 -17.11 0.76
C GLU A 139 1.31 -17.57 0.13
N SER A 140 1.39 -18.85 -0.26
CA SER A 140 2.60 -19.40 -0.90
C SER A 140 2.98 -18.72 -2.22
N ILE A 141 1.99 -18.31 -3.03
CA ILE A 141 2.22 -17.63 -4.31
C ILE A 141 2.81 -16.26 -4.08
N ILE A 142 2.22 -15.50 -3.16
CA ILE A 142 2.65 -14.13 -2.91
C ILE A 142 4.02 -14.11 -2.25
N GLU A 143 4.30 -15.02 -1.32
CA GLU A 143 5.66 -15.16 -0.77
C GLU A 143 6.70 -15.44 -1.86
N LYS A 144 6.41 -16.33 -2.82
CA LYS A 144 7.33 -16.62 -3.93
C LYS A 144 7.55 -15.41 -4.84
N MET A 145 6.53 -14.56 -5.03
CA MET A 145 6.66 -13.34 -5.82
C MET A 145 7.44 -12.26 -5.08
N VAL A 146 7.13 -12.04 -3.80
CA VAL A 146 7.76 -11.01 -2.95
C VAL A 146 9.26 -11.30 -2.76
N LYS A 147 9.66 -12.56 -2.56
CA LYS A 147 11.08 -12.95 -2.45
C LYS A 147 11.94 -12.59 -3.67
N LYS A 148 11.33 -12.37 -4.84
CA LYS A 148 12.04 -12.03 -6.08
C LYS A 148 12.08 -10.54 -6.37
N MET A 149 11.22 -9.76 -5.73
CA MET A 149 11.06 -8.33 -5.99
C MET A 149 11.83 -7.50 -4.96
N THR A 150 11.82 -6.20 -5.17
CA THR A 150 12.34 -5.20 -4.22
C THR A 150 11.16 -4.43 -3.64
N ALA A 151 11.26 -3.93 -2.42
CA ALA A 151 10.17 -3.26 -1.71
C ALA A 151 9.58 -2.10 -2.50
N GLU A 152 10.42 -1.34 -3.20
CA GLU A 152 9.98 -0.23 -4.06
C GLU A 152 9.09 -0.72 -5.22
N ASN A 153 9.44 -1.86 -5.82
CA ASN A 153 8.68 -2.46 -6.92
C ASN A 153 7.36 -3.10 -6.44
N ILE A 154 7.30 -3.53 -5.18
CA ILE A 154 6.11 -4.16 -4.61
C ILE A 154 4.94 -3.19 -4.52
N PHE A 155 5.19 -1.92 -4.20
CA PHE A 155 4.14 -0.92 -4.01
C PHE A 155 3.63 -0.30 -5.32
N THR A 156 3.98 -0.88 -6.48
CA THR A 156 3.47 -0.44 -7.78
C THR A 156 2.10 -1.04 -8.10
N ILE A 157 1.33 -0.32 -8.93
CA ILE A 157 0.02 -0.77 -9.41
C ILE A 157 0.17 -2.02 -10.28
N ASP A 158 1.24 -2.09 -11.08
CA ASP A 158 1.51 -3.20 -11.97
C ASP A 158 1.74 -4.49 -11.18
N THR A 159 2.47 -4.41 -10.07
CA THR A 159 2.64 -5.56 -9.16
C THR A 159 1.31 -6.01 -8.56
N SER A 160 0.47 -5.08 -8.10
CA SER A 160 -0.87 -5.40 -7.58
C SER A 160 -1.75 -6.12 -8.62
N LYS A 161 -1.75 -5.63 -9.87
CA LYS A 161 -2.48 -6.25 -10.99
C LYS A 161 -1.92 -7.63 -11.37
N LYS A 162 -0.60 -7.78 -11.38
CA LYS A 162 0.08 -9.07 -11.62
C LYS A 162 -0.29 -10.10 -10.56
N VAL A 163 -0.20 -9.73 -9.27
CA VAL A 163 -0.60 -10.60 -8.15
C VAL A 163 -2.07 -11.01 -8.27
N SER A 164 -2.98 -10.07 -8.55
CA SER A 164 -4.41 -10.38 -8.73
C SER A 164 -4.65 -11.39 -9.85
N THR A 165 -3.98 -11.21 -10.99
CA THR A 165 -4.11 -12.10 -12.15
C THR A 165 -3.55 -13.49 -11.87
N GLU A 166 -2.38 -13.55 -11.23
CA GLU A 166 -1.72 -14.82 -10.91
C GLU A 166 -2.53 -15.62 -9.90
N LEU A 167 -3.04 -14.98 -8.84
CA LEU A 167 -3.92 -15.62 -7.87
C LEU A 167 -5.16 -16.22 -8.55
N LYS A 168 -5.83 -15.46 -9.41
CA LYS A 168 -7.02 -15.95 -10.14
C LYS A 168 -6.72 -17.16 -11.03
N LYS A 169 -5.54 -17.21 -11.64
CA LYS A 169 -5.11 -18.34 -12.48
C LYS A 169 -4.85 -19.59 -11.64
N GLN A 170 -4.04 -19.45 -10.59
CA GLN A 170 -3.60 -20.56 -9.75
C GLN A 170 -4.72 -21.13 -8.87
N THR A 171 -5.69 -20.31 -8.45
CA THR A 171 -6.82 -20.80 -7.66
C THR A 171 -7.91 -21.44 -8.52
N LYS A 172 -7.93 -21.21 -9.84
CA LYS A 172 -8.96 -21.71 -10.76
C LYS A 172 -9.21 -23.23 -10.69
N PRO A 173 -8.18 -24.10 -10.53
CA PRO A 173 -8.38 -25.54 -10.39
C PRO A 173 -9.17 -25.95 -9.14
N ILE A 174 -9.02 -25.21 -8.04
CA ILE A 174 -9.78 -25.44 -6.79
C ILE A 174 -11.15 -24.78 -6.91
N TYR A 175 -11.16 -23.46 -7.14
CA TYR A 175 -12.37 -22.68 -7.33
C TYR A 175 -12.10 -21.33 -8.01
N PRO A 176 -12.91 -20.91 -8.99
CA PRO A 176 -12.73 -19.62 -9.66
C PRO A 176 -13.07 -18.45 -8.73
N LEU A 177 -12.08 -17.61 -8.44
CA LEU A 177 -12.28 -16.35 -7.72
C LEU A 177 -12.86 -15.27 -8.63
N ASN A 178 -13.75 -14.44 -8.09
CA ASN A 178 -14.25 -13.25 -8.78
C ASN A 178 -13.21 -12.14 -8.74
N ASP A 179 -12.73 -11.83 -7.53
CA ASP A 179 -11.78 -10.76 -7.26
C ASP A 179 -10.69 -11.20 -6.29
N ALA A 180 -9.47 -10.73 -6.54
CA ALA A 180 -8.32 -10.90 -5.67
C ALA A 180 -7.65 -9.54 -5.53
N ILE A 181 -7.61 -9.00 -4.32
CA ILE A 181 -7.19 -7.62 -4.05
C ILE A 181 -6.22 -7.62 -2.87
N ILE A 182 -5.09 -6.93 -3.06
CA ILE A 182 -4.23 -6.53 -1.95
C ILE A 182 -4.93 -5.36 -1.26
N TRP A 183 -5.56 -5.60 -0.11
CA TRP A 183 -6.25 -4.55 0.64
C TRP A 183 -5.24 -3.55 1.19
N LYS A 184 -4.22 -4.03 1.87
CA LYS A 184 -3.17 -3.19 2.47
C LYS A 184 -1.84 -3.92 2.42
N ALA A 185 -0.80 -3.23 2.01
CA ALA A 185 0.58 -3.67 2.13
C ALA A 185 1.37 -2.57 2.84
N SER A 186 2.14 -2.92 3.87
CA SER A 186 2.96 -1.96 4.60
C SER A 186 4.25 -2.60 5.08
N ILE A 187 5.37 -1.87 4.95
CA ILE A 187 6.62 -2.24 5.60
C ILE A 187 6.41 -2.23 7.12
N VAL A 188 6.92 -3.25 7.79
CA VAL A 188 6.99 -3.35 9.24
C VAL A 188 8.37 -2.85 9.65
N GLN A 189 8.42 -1.72 10.34
CA GLN A 189 9.63 -1.19 10.97
C GLN A 189 9.98 -2.02 12.22
#